data_AF-A0A818U7S9-F1
#
_entry.id   AF-A0A818U7S9-F1
#
_cell.length_a   1.000
_cell.length_b   1.000
_cell.length_c   1.000
_cell.angle_alpha   90.00
_cell.angle_beta   90.00
_cell.angle_gamma   90.00
#
_symmetry.space_group_name_H-M   'P 1'
#
loop_
_entity.id
_entity.type
_entity.pdbx_description
1 polymer ?
#
loop_
_entity_poly.entity_id
_entity_poly.type
_entity_poly.pdbx_seq_one_letter_code
_entity_poly.pdbx_strand_id
1 'polypeptide(L)'
;MPNDAFDRFNSLMPRRAISQMNFMKVAKVIMVGPDSTDDEIREAFHILDADGSGQLDVNELAKVIPAIMPSTTLDTLPTMIRRYDKNYDNQLNLNEFTRLVKGGIGRNIVYRDVIMMEYD
;
A
#
# COMPACT_ATOMS: atom_id res chain seq x y z
N MET A 1 -6.08 5.36 19.29
CA MET A 1 -5.99 3.92 19.63
C MET A 1 -5.60 3.17 18.37
N PRO A 2 -4.34 2.76 18.22
CA PRO A 2 -3.80 2.20 16.97
C PRO A 2 -4.31 0.78 16.63
N ASN A 3 -5.13 0.18 17.51
CA ASN A 3 -5.50 -1.22 17.42
C ASN A 3 -6.66 -1.50 16.44
N ASP A 4 -7.56 -0.54 16.15
CA ASP A 4 -8.77 -0.86 15.37
C ASP A 4 -8.49 -1.23 13.91
N ALA A 5 -7.52 -0.57 13.27
CA ALA A 5 -7.19 -0.82 11.86
C ALA A 5 -6.41 -2.13 11.70
N PHE A 6 -5.44 -2.39 12.58
CA PHE A 6 -4.68 -3.63 12.58
C PHE A 6 -5.54 -4.84 12.99
N ASP A 7 -6.41 -4.68 14.00
CA ASP A 7 -7.34 -5.73 14.42
C ASP A 7 -8.38 -6.03 13.34
N ARG A 8 -8.89 -5.02 12.62
CA ARG A 8 -9.72 -5.22 11.43
C ARG A 8 -8.96 -5.97 10.34
N PHE A 9 -7.74 -5.56 10.03
CA PHE A 9 -6.91 -6.23 9.04
C PHE A 9 -6.68 -7.71 9.40
N ASN A 10 -6.31 -7.98 10.66
CA ASN A 10 -6.04 -9.31 11.18
C ASN A 10 -7.32 -10.18 11.23
N SER A 11 -8.47 -9.57 11.54
CA SER A 11 -9.79 -10.24 11.50
C SER A 11 -10.25 -10.58 10.08
N LEU A 12 -9.84 -9.83 9.06
CA LEU A 12 -10.18 -10.08 7.65
C LEU A 12 -9.23 -11.09 6.97
N MET A 13 -8.02 -11.27 7.51
CA MET A 13 -6.96 -12.09 6.90
C MET A 13 -6.37 -13.14 7.89
N PRO A 14 -7.16 -14.13 8.34
CA PRO A 14 -6.76 -15.05 9.42
C PRO A 14 -5.65 -16.07 9.07
N ARG A 15 -5.10 -16.11 7.84
CA ARG A 15 -4.17 -17.19 7.41
C ARG A 15 -2.83 -16.80 6.81
N ARG A 16 -2.51 -15.52 6.62
CA ARG A 16 -1.16 -15.03 6.27
C ARG A 16 -0.98 -13.60 6.80
N ALA A 17 -0.73 -13.46 8.09
CA ALA A 17 -0.53 -12.16 8.73
C ALA A 17 0.85 -11.62 8.36
N ILE A 18 0.90 -10.57 7.54
CA ILE A 18 2.05 -9.65 7.59
C ILE A 18 2.16 -9.13 9.04
N SER A 19 3.37 -9.11 9.59
CA SER A 19 3.58 -8.60 10.95
C SER A 19 3.07 -7.16 11.07
N GLN A 20 2.69 -6.74 12.27
CA GLN A 20 2.26 -5.35 12.50
C GLN A 20 3.31 -4.35 11.99
N MET A 21 4.59 -4.67 12.16
CA MET A 21 5.69 -3.86 11.63
C MET A 21 5.69 -3.78 10.10
N ASN A 22 5.51 -4.91 9.40
CA ASN A 22 5.45 -4.93 7.94
C ASN A 22 4.19 -4.20 7.42
N PHE A 23 3.06 -4.39 8.10
CA PHE A 23 1.83 -3.66 7.81
C PHE A 23 2.04 -2.15 7.96
N MET A 24 2.64 -1.70 9.06
CA MET A 24 2.88 -0.28 9.31
C MET A 24 3.86 0.33 8.32
N LYS A 25 4.88 -0.41 7.88
CA LYS A 25 5.80 0.04 6.81
C LYS A 25 5.06 0.31 5.51
N VAL A 26 4.21 -0.63 5.07
CA VAL A 26 3.41 -0.47 3.85
C VAL A 26 2.36 0.63 4.00
N ALA A 27 1.66 0.69 5.14
CA ALA A 27 0.68 1.71 5.44
C ALA A 27 1.27 3.12 5.41
N LYS A 28 2.45 3.31 6.03
CA LYS A 28 3.21 4.55 5.98
C LYS A 28 3.43 4.97 4.52
N VAL A 29 4.02 4.10 3.69
CA VAL A 29 4.31 4.41 2.28
C VAL A 29 3.06 4.82 1.49
N ILE A 30 1.94 4.11 1.68
CA ILE A 30 0.69 4.41 0.98
C ILE A 30 0.08 5.75 1.44
N MET A 31 0.22 6.10 2.71
CA MET A 31 -0.40 7.29 3.32
C MET A 31 0.42 8.56 3.10
N VAL A 32 1.75 8.47 3.22
CA VAL A 32 2.65 9.63 3.12
C VAL A 32 3.32 9.78 1.77
N GLY A 33 3.23 8.75 0.92
CA GLY A 33 3.46 8.77 -0.52
C GLY A 33 4.66 9.62 -0.98
N PRO A 34 4.45 10.90 -1.35
CA PRO A 34 5.51 11.81 -1.77
C PRO A 34 6.68 11.96 -0.79
N ASP A 35 6.45 11.84 0.52
CA ASP A 35 7.47 12.04 1.55
C ASP A 35 8.25 10.75 1.87
N SER A 36 7.83 9.60 1.34
CA SER A 36 8.54 8.33 1.54
C SER A 36 9.87 8.31 0.79
N THR A 37 10.90 7.82 1.46
CA THR A 37 12.21 7.59 0.87
C THR A 37 12.19 6.43 -0.12
N ASP A 38 13.11 6.41 -1.08
CA ASP A 38 13.19 5.31 -2.06
C ASP A 38 13.41 3.93 -1.40
N ASP A 39 14.09 3.89 -0.26
CA ASP A 39 14.31 2.66 0.51
C ASP A 39 13.04 2.17 1.21
N GLU A 40 12.24 3.08 1.78
CA GLU A 40 10.93 2.73 2.35
C GLU A 40 9.98 2.21 1.27
N ILE A 41 9.98 2.83 0.09
CA ILE A 41 9.16 2.41 -1.05
C ILE A 41 9.58 1.01 -1.52
N ARG A 42 10.89 0.75 -1.63
CA ARG A 42 11.41 -0.56 -2.02
C ARG A 42 11.08 -1.63 -0.99
N GLU A 43 11.20 -1.31 0.30
CA GLU A 43 10.84 -2.25 1.36
C GLU A 43 9.34 -2.57 1.34
N ALA A 44 8.47 -1.56 1.20
CA ALA A 44 7.03 -1.77 1.09
C ALA A 44 6.66 -2.61 -0.15
N PHE A 45 7.34 -2.39 -1.27
CA PHE A 45 7.19 -3.19 -2.48
C PHE A 45 7.49 -4.68 -2.21
N HIS A 46 8.62 -4.98 -1.57
CA HIS A 46 8.99 -6.36 -1.24
C HIS A 46 8.08 -7.03 -0.21
N ILE A 47 7.43 -6.25 0.68
CA ILE A 47 6.44 -6.78 1.60
C ILE A 47 5.14 -7.16 0.86
N LEU A 48 4.78 -6.41 -0.19
CA LEU A 48 3.59 -6.64 -0.99
C LEU A 48 3.76 -7.76 -2.02
N ASP A 49 4.95 -7.87 -2.61
CA ASP A 49 5.36 -8.91 -3.59
C ASP A 49 5.53 -10.25 -2.87
N ALA A 50 4.42 -10.96 -2.70
CA ALA A 50 4.34 -12.13 -1.84
C ALA A 50 4.86 -13.39 -2.53
N ASP A 51 4.86 -13.40 -3.86
CA ASP A 51 5.39 -14.51 -4.67
C ASP A 51 6.84 -14.28 -5.14
N GLY A 52 7.38 -13.06 -4.96
CA GLY A 52 8.75 -12.71 -5.31
C GLY A 52 8.95 -12.55 -6.82
N SER A 53 7.88 -12.27 -7.56
CA SER A 53 7.90 -12.08 -9.01
C SER A 53 8.64 -10.81 -9.44
N GLY A 54 8.88 -9.88 -8.50
CA GLY A 54 9.43 -8.55 -8.79
C GLY A 54 8.40 -7.59 -9.38
N GLN A 55 7.12 -7.94 -9.31
CA GLN A 55 5.99 -7.17 -9.83
C GLN A 55 4.80 -7.30 -8.86
N LEU A 56 3.92 -6.30 -8.83
CA LEU A 56 2.72 -6.33 -8.00
C LEU A 56 1.47 -6.50 -8.86
N ASP A 57 0.73 -7.57 -8.64
CA ASP A 57 -0.54 -7.82 -9.31
C ASP A 57 -1.74 -7.23 -8.52
N VAL A 58 -2.93 -7.27 -9.13
CA VAL A 58 -4.18 -6.82 -8.49
C VAL A 58 -4.46 -7.57 -7.19
N ASN A 59 -4.16 -8.87 -7.12
CA ASN A 59 -4.47 -9.72 -5.98
C ASN A 59 -3.59 -9.41 -4.78
N GLU A 60 -2.33 -9.06 -5.02
CA GLU A 60 -1.37 -8.64 -4.00
C GLU A 60 -1.74 -7.29 -3.41
N LEU A 61 -2.04 -6.32 -4.27
CA LEU A 61 -2.52 -5.01 -3.83
C LEU A 61 -3.86 -5.09 -3.11
N ALA A 62 -4.78 -5.95 -3.57
CA ALA A 62 -6.10 -6.15 -2.97
C ALA A 62 -6.06 -6.69 -1.54
N LYS A 63 -4.96 -7.34 -1.13
CA LYS A 63 -4.81 -7.84 0.24
C LYS A 63 -4.60 -6.72 1.25
N VAL A 64 -3.91 -5.65 0.84
CA VAL A 64 -3.36 -4.66 1.77
C VAL A 64 -3.98 -3.28 1.59
N ILE A 65 -4.24 -2.85 0.35
CA ILE A 65 -4.78 -1.52 0.07
C ILE A 65 -6.14 -1.26 0.72
N PRO A 66 -7.16 -2.15 0.64
CA PRO A 66 -8.46 -1.88 1.24
C PRO A 66 -8.44 -1.75 2.78
N ALA A 67 -7.44 -2.36 3.44
CA ALA A 67 -7.27 -2.26 4.88
C ALA A 67 -6.68 -0.92 5.31
N ILE A 68 -5.83 -0.33 4.46
CA ILE A 68 -5.16 0.96 4.69
C ILE A 68 -6.03 2.11 4.18
N MET A 69 -6.75 1.90 3.07
CA MET A 69 -7.63 2.84 2.41
C MET A 69 -9.01 2.20 2.17
N PRO A 70 -9.91 2.21 3.16
CA PRO A 70 -11.24 1.60 3.04
C PRO A 70 -12.11 2.19 1.93
N SER A 71 -11.79 3.40 1.45
CA SER A 71 -12.46 4.05 0.32
C SER A 71 -12.03 3.50 -1.05
N THR A 72 -10.92 2.76 -1.11
CA THR A 72 -10.45 2.11 -2.34
C THR A 72 -11.13 0.75 -2.46
N THR A 73 -12.04 0.63 -3.42
CA THR A 73 -12.74 -0.63 -3.68
C THR A 73 -11.93 -1.53 -4.61
N LEU A 74 -12.20 -2.84 -4.59
CA LEU A 74 -11.57 -3.80 -5.51
C LEU A 74 -11.74 -3.40 -6.98
N ASP A 75 -12.84 -2.73 -7.33
CA ASP A 75 -13.12 -2.24 -8.68
C ASP A 75 -12.23 -1.06 -9.09
N THR A 76 -11.69 -0.31 -8.12
CA THR A 76 -10.81 0.84 -8.39
C THR A 76 -9.33 0.46 -8.53
N LEU A 77 -8.91 -0.70 -7.98
CA LEU A 77 -7.53 -1.17 -8.05
C LEU A 77 -7.05 -1.41 -9.50
N PRO A 78 -7.81 -2.08 -10.39
CA PRO A 78 -7.42 -2.22 -11.79
C PRO A 78 -7.24 -0.87 -12.50
N THR A 79 -8.08 0.12 -12.20
CA THR A 79 -7.96 1.47 -12.76
C THR A 79 -6.70 2.17 -12.24
N MET A 80 -6.35 1.98 -10.97
CA MET A 80 -5.12 2.51 -10.40
C MET A 80 -3.88 1.91 -11.07
N ILE A 81 -3.82 0.58 -11.25
CA ILE A 81 -2.70 -0.08 -11.93
C ILE A 81 -2.55 0.46 -13.34
N ARG A 82 -3.63 0.43 -14.14
CA ARG A 82 -3.62 0.90 -15.54
C ARG A 82 -3.12 2.33 -15.72
N ARG A 83 -3.27 3.20 -14.70
CA ARG A 83 -2.80 4.59 -14.77
C ARG A 83 -1.27 4.69 -14.73
N TYR A 84 -0.62 3.76 -14.05
CA TYR A 84 0.83 3.80 -13.79
C TYR A 84 1.61 2.71 -14.50
N ASP A 85 0.96 1.62 -14.88
CA ASP A 85 1.45 0.56 -15.76
C ASP A 85 1.82 1.15 -17.14
N LYS A 86 3.12 1.18 -17.45
CA LYS A 86 3.66 1.73 -18.71
C LYS A 86 4.04 0.66 -19.71
N ASN A 87 4.35 -0.54 -19.23
CA ASN A 87 4.73 -1.68 -20.08
C ASN A 87 3.50 -2.54 -20.47
N TYR A 88 2.32 -2.25 -19.93
CA TYR A 88 1.02 -2.85 -20.22
C TYR A 88 0.94 -4.34 -19.86
N ASP A 89 1.66 -4.77 -18.82
CA ASP A 89 1.60 -6.15 -18.33
C ASP A 89 0.51 -6.38 -17.26
N ASN A 90 -0.26 -5.32 -16.93
CA ASN A 90 -1.28 -5.29 -15.89
C ASN A 90 -0.74 -5.53 -14.47
N GLN A 91 0.55 -5.31 -14.26
CA GLN A 91 1.22 -5.36 -12.98
C GLN A 91 1.95 -4.02 -12.75
N LEU A 92 2.52 -3.85 -11.56
CA LEU A 92 3.39 -2.72 -11.27
C LEU A 92 4.77 -3.23 -10.93
N ASN A 93 5.76 -2.90 -11.75
CA ASN A 93 7.16 -3.04 -11.34
C ASN A 93 7.54 -1.95 -10.31
N LEU A 94 8.71 -2.07 -9.68
CA LEU A 94 9.17 -1.13 -8.65
C LEU A 94 9.15 0.34 -9.10
N ASN A 95 9.50 0.63 -10.36
CA ASN A 95 9.49 2.00 -10.89
C ASN A 95 8.07 2.56 -11.05
N GLU A 96 7.13 1.71 -11.46
CA GLU A 96 5.71 2.07 -11.58
C GLU A 96 5.06 2.27 -10.23
N PHE A 97 5.32 1.37 -9.29
CA PHE A 97 4.89 1.48 -7.91
C PHE A 97 5.44 2.77 -7.27
N THR A 98 6.72 3.08 -7.45
CA THR A 98 7.34 4.32 -6.95
C THR A 98 6.62 5.57 -7.48
N ARG A 99 6.26 5.59 -8.77
CA ARG A 99 5.51 6.71 -9.37
C ARG A 99 4.10 6.81 -8.82
N LEU A 100 3.45 5.68 -8.56
CA LEU A 100 2.12 5.62 -7.96
C LEU A 100 2.15 6.17 -6.52
N VAL A 101 3.12 5.76 -5.72
CA VAL A 101 3.33 6.23 -4.34
C VAL A 101 3.63 7.73 -4.31
N LYS A 102 4.63 8.19 -5.09
CA LYS A 102 4.98 9.63 -5.18
C LYS A 102 3.88 10.47 -5.84
N GLY A 103 3.02 9.86 -6.64
CA GLY A 103 1.85 10.51 -7.26
C GLY A 103 0.75 10.85 -6.26
N GLY A 104 0.73 10.16 -5.11
CA GLY A 104 -0.26 10.29 -4.04
C GLY A 104 -1.54 9.50 -4.36
N ILE A 105 -1.70 8.33 -3.72
CA ILE A 105 -2.84 7.43 -3.94
C ILE A 105 -4.14 7.94 -3.28
N GLY A 106 -4.01 8.76 -2.24
CA GLY A 106 -5.14 9.39 -1.56
C GLY A 106 -4.69 10.66 -0.86
N ARG A 107 -4.71 11.79 -1.56
CA ARG A 107 -4.52 13.10 -0.92
C ARG A 107 -5.76 13.45 -0.09
N ASN A 108 -5.94 12.81 1.06
CA ASN A 108 -6.88 13.28 2.07
C ASN A 108 -6.05 13.81 3.24
N ILE A 109 -5.90 15.14 3.27
CA ILE A 109 -4.97 15.88 4.14
C ILE A 109 -5.15 15.49 5.62
N VAL A 110 -6.39 15.19 6.02
CA VAL A 110 -6.75 14.82 7.39
C VAL A 110 -6.08 13.53 7.86
N TYR A 111 -5.97 12.51 7.00
CA TYR A 111 -5.34 11.24 7.38
C TYR A 111 -3.82 11.35 7.50
N ARG A 112 -3.20 12.25 6.72
CA ARG A 112 -1.75 12.53 6.81
C ARG A 112 -1.40 13.15 8.16
N ASP A 113 -2.18 14.14 8.61
CA ASP A 113 -1.88 14.86 9.85
C ASP A 113 -2.10 13.99 11.11
N VAL A 114 -3.09 13.10 11.11
CA VAL A 114 -3.37 12.24 12.28
C VAL A 114 -2.34 11.11 12.42
N ILE A 115 -1.90 10.52 11.31
CA ILE A 115 -1.00 9.35 11.36
C ILE A 115 0.45 9.77 11.57
N MET A 116 0.89 10.90 11.00
CA MET A 116 2.25 11.39 11.23
C MET A 116 2.52 11.71 12.71
N MET A 117 1.51 12.15 13.47
CA MET A 117 1.67 12.44 14.91
C MET A 117 1.86 11.20 15.79
N GLU A 118 1.48 10.00 15.33
CA GLU A 118 1.69 8.75 16.08
C GLU A 118 3.06 8.10 15.80
N TYR A 119 3.84 8.63 14.84
CA TYR A 119 5.11 8.05 14.37
C TYR A 119 6.35 8.94 14.58
N ASP A 120 6.20 10.06 15.29
CA ASP A 120 7.30 10.94 15.76
C ASP A 120 7.87 10.48 17.12
#